data_AF-A0AAD3AU77-F1
#
_entry.id   AF-A0AAD3AU77-F1
#
_cell.length_a   1.000
_cell.length_b   1.000
_cell.length_c   1.000
_cell.angle_alpha   90.00
_cell.angle_beta   90.00
_cell.angle_gamma   90.00
#
_symmetry.space_group_name_H-M   'P 1'
#
loop_
_entity.id
_entity.type
_entity.pdbx_description
1 polymer ?
#
loop_
_entity_poly.entity_id
_entity_poly.type
_entity_poly.pdbx_seq_one_letter_code
_entity_poly.pdbx_strand_id
1 'polypeptide(L)'
;MDILFRSKVVVEYKEQSMIEGEIQNLSPQQVEQVLHAEVWEILTGNKKGRENDKEITIYDSVGFAIEDFSALRLTLDLAEKYDIGSQMDMVPPIKDPKNLFSVL
;
A
#
# COMPACT_ATOMS: atom_id res chain seq x y z
N MET A 1 15.47 1.37 25.55
CA MET A 1 16.06 1.58 24.22
C MET A 1 15.05 1.05 23.22
N ASP A 2 14.42 1.96 22.49
CA ASP A 2 13.36 1.67 21.52
C ASP A 2 13.83 0.65 20.46
N ILE A 3 12.94 -0.24 20.04
CA ILE A 3 13.24 -1.32 19.07
C ILE A 3 13.47 -0.75 17.67
N LEU A 4 12.83 0.36 17.31
CA LEU A 4 12.95 0.99 15.99
C LEU A 4 14.40 1.39 15.69
N PHE A 5 15.08 2.04 16.65
CA PHE A 5 16.49 2.43 16.55
C PHE A 5 17.49 1.27 16.55
N ARG A 6 17.04 0.03 16.82
CA ARG A 6 17.87 -1.18 16.80
C ARG A 6 17.58 -2.06 15.58
N SER A 7 16.77 -1.56 14.65
CA SER A 7 16.28 -2.31 13.50
C SER A 7 16.49 -1.53 12.19
N LYS A 8 16.51 -2.24 11.07
CA LYS A 8 16.25 -1.65 9.75
C LYS A 8 14.73 -1.57 9.58
N VAL A 9 14.19 -0.34 9.60
CA VAL A 9 12.76 -0.11 9.40
C VAL A 9 12.47 0.04 7.91
N VAL A 10 11.53 -0.75 7.41
CA VAL A 10 11.04 -0.70 6.03
C VAL A 10 9.55 -0.39 6.08
N VAL A 11 9.09 0.49 5.19
CA VAL A 11 7.68 0.92 5.09
C VAL A 11 7.13 0.72 3.68
N GLU A 12 5.82 0.87 3.50
CA GLU A 12 5.17 0.89 2.19
C GLU A 12 5.35 2.26 1.51
N TYR A 13 4.83 3.29 2.17
CA TYR A 13 4.87 4.68 1.74
C TYR A 13 5.20 5.59 2.94
N LYS A 14 6.32 6.31 2.84
CA LYS A 14 6.90 7.06 3.96
C LYS A 14 5.93 8.08 4.55
N GLU A 15 5.36 8.94 3.72
CA GLU A 15 4.52 10.05 4.18
C GLU A 15 3.29 9.56 4.94
N GLN A 16 2.67 8.45 4.50
CA GLN A 16 1.54 7.84 5.21
C GLN A 16 1.99 7.12 6.50
N SER A 17 3.11 6.39 6.45
CA SER A 17 3.64 5.67 7.62
C SER A 17 4.06 6.61 8.75
N MET A 18 4.48 7.84 8.43
CA MET A 18 4.75 8.89 9.43
C MET A 18 3.49 9.38 10.16
N ILE A 19 2.30 9.06 9.67
CA ILE A 19 1.01 9.45 10.26
C ILE A 19 0.31 8.26 10.92
N GLU A 20 0.46 7.05 10.37
CA GLU A 20 -0.34 5.88 10.76
C GLU A 20 0.49 4.71 11.32
N GLY A 21 1.78 4.64 10.99
CA GLY A 21 2.67 3.53 11.34
C GLY A 21 3.31 3.68 12.70
N GLU A 22 4.16 2.72 13.09
CA GLU A 22 4.94 2.80 14.33
C GLU A 22 5.91 3.98 14.35
N ILE A 23 6.46 4.37 13.18
CA ILE A 23 7.36 5.53 13.06
C ILE A 23 6.68 6.88 13.37
N GLN A 24 5.35 6.94 13.50
CA GLN A 24 4.62 8.14 13.92
C GLN A 24 5.04 8.66 15.31
N ASN A 25 5.60 7.78 16.15
CA ASN A 25 6.06 8.12 17.49
C ASN A 25 7.41 8.87 17.50
N LEU A 26 8.03 9.08 16.34
CA LEU A 26 9.36 9.66 16.19
C LEU A 26 9.31 11.08 15.63
N SER A 27 10.30 11.91 15.96
CA SER A 27 10.48 13.20 15.29
C SER A 27 10.92 12.99 13.83
N PRO A 28 10.72 13.97 12.93
CA PRO A 28 11.20 13.87 11.55
C PRO A 28 12.69 13.54 11.44
N GLN A 29 13.53 14.11 12.32
CA GLN A 29 14.96 13.83 12.35
C GLN A 29 15.27 12.40 12.81
N GLN A 30 14.45 11.82 13.68
CA GLN A 30 14.58 10.44 14.12
C GLN A 30 14.10 9.46 13.04
N VAL A 31 13.05 9.81 12.27
CA VAL A 31 12.58 9.00 11.14
C VAL A 31 13.72 8.84 10.11
N GLU A 32 14.42 9.91 9.74
CA GLU A 32 15.57 9.81 8.83
C GLU A 32 16.70 8.91 9.35
N GLN A 33 16.79 8.69 10.67
CA GLN A 33 17.81 7.81 11.27
C GLN A 33 17.42 6.34 11.24
N VAL A 34 16.13 6.02 11.39
CA VAL A 34 15.66 4.62 11.51
C VAL A 34 15.10 4.06 10.21
N LEU A 35 14.55 4.93 9.35
CA LEU A 35 13.93 4.53 8.10
C LEU A 35 15.03 4.12 7.12
N HIS A 36 15.06 2.82 6.82
CA HIS A 36 16.01 2.24 5.90
C HIS A 36 15.54 2.35 4.45
N ALA A 37 14.29 1.94 4.17
CA ALA A 37 13.77 1.89 2.81
C ALA A 37 12.23 1.94 2.76
N GLU A 38 11.71 2.37 1.62
CA GLU A 38 10.39 1.91 1.18
C GLU A 38 10.55 0.54 0.49
N VAL A 39 9.57 -0.35 0.64
CA VAL A 39 9.68 -1.75 0.20
C VAL A 39 9.99 -1.88 -1.30
N TRP A 40 9.48 -0.96 -2.13
CA TRP A 40 9.75 -0.94 -3.57
C TRP A 40 11.24 -0.73 -3.89
N GLU A 41 11.99 0.01 -3.06
CA GLU A 41 13.42 0.22 -3.24
C GLU A 41 14.20 -1.08 -3.05
N ILE A 42 13.71 -1.97 -2.17
CA ILE A 42 14.30 -3.29 -1.95
C ILE A 42 13.94 -4.23 -3.10
N LEU A 43 12.67 -4.25 -3.51
CA LEU A 43 12.18 -5.11 -4.58
C LEU A 43 12.84 -4.80 -5.93
N THR A 44 13.18 -3.52 -6.18
CA THR A 44 13.89 -3.08 -7.39
C THR A 44 15.41 -3.19 -7.31
N GLY A 45 15.95 -3.57 -6.15
CA GLY A 45 17.39 -3.69 -5.93
C GLY A 45 18.13 -2.37 -5.66
N ASN A 46 17.42 -1.26 -5.53
CA ASN A 46 17.98 0.06 -5.19
C ASN A 46 18.56 0.08 -3.77
N LYS A 47 17.93 -0.65 -2.83
CA LYS A 47 18.43 -0.85 -1.47
C LYS A 47 18.47 -2.34 -1.12
N LYS A 48 19.37 -2.71 -0.22
CA LYS A 48 19.42 -4.08 0.32
C LYS A 48 18.34 -4.26 1.38
N GLY A 49 17.71 -5.42 1.42
CA GLY A 49 16.85 -5.81 2.54
C GLY A 49 17.70 -6.25 3.74
N ARG A 50 17.41 -7.44 4.24
CA ARG A 50 18.25 -8.13 5.22
C ARG A 50 19.59 -8.53 4.60
N GLU A 51 20.69 -8.24 5.29
CA GLU A 51 22.06 -8.54 4.86
C GLU A 51 22.71 -9.67 5.67
N ASN A 52 22.25 -9.92 6.91
CA ASN A 52 22.75 -11.03 7.73
C ASN A 52 21.74 -11.46 8.82
N ASP A 53 22.03 -12.59 9.48
CA ASP A 53 21.15 -13.21 10.47
C ASP A 53 21.11 -12.46 11.83
N LYS A 54 22.01 -11.50 12.06
CA LYS A 54 22.04 -10.71 13.30
C LYS A 54 21.18 -9.44 13.22
N GLU A 55 20.75 -9.05 12.02
CA GLU A 55 19.95 -7.84 11.83
C GLU A 55 18.53 -8.02 12.39
N ILE A 56 18.03 -6.99 13.05
CA ILE A 56 16.60 -6.86 13.34
C ILE A 56 16.00 -6.06 12.18
N THR A 57 14.94 -6.58 11.57
CA THR A 57 14.21 -5.89 10.49
C THR A 57 12.78 -5.72 10.93
N ILE A 58 12.23 -4.52 10.76
CA ILE A 58 10.82 -4.23 11.01
C ILE A 58 10.22 -3.80 9.68
N TYR A 59 9.14 -4.46 9.29
CA TYR A 59 8.26 -3.95 8.25
C TYR A 59 7.09 -3.29 8.95
N ASP A 60 7.07 -1.96 8.94
CA ASP A 60 6.04 -1.13 9.55
C ASP A 60 4.94 -0.93 8.50
N SER A 61 3.94 -1.82 8.54
CA SER A 61 2.91 -1.98 7.52
C SER A 61 1.60 -1.37 7.99
N VAL A 62 1.06 -0.47 7.18
CA VAL A 62 -0.22 0.22 7.36
C VAL A 62 -1.17 0.00 6.18
N GLY A 63 -0.67 -0.53 5.07
CA GLY A 63 -1.37 -0.73 3.81
C GLY A 63 -1.29 0.49 2.89
N PHE A 64 -1.10 0.25 1.59
CA PHE A 64 -1.13 1.31 0.57
C PHE A 64 -1.99 0.91 -0.63
N ALA A 65 -2.66 1.89 -1.25
CA ALA A 65 -3.68 1.66 -2.29
C ALA A 65 -3.22 0.80 -3.49
N ILE A 66 -1.91 0.73 -3.75
CA ILE A 66 -1.37 -0.13 -4.82
C ILE A 66 -1.56 -1.62 -4.54
N GLU A 67 -1.63 -2.01 -3.27
CA GLU A 67 -1.85 -3.39 -2.83
C GLU A 67 -3.29 -3.80 -3.12
N ASP A 68 -4.26 -2.97 -2.71
CA ASP A 68 -5.68 -3.15 -3.03
C ASP A 68 -5.91 -3.15 -4.54
N PHE A 69 -5.30 -2.22 -5.27
CA PHE A 69 -5.38 -2.16 -6.72
C PHE A 69 -4.90 -3.47 -7.36
N SER A 70 -3.75 -3.98 -6.91
CA SER A 70 -3.17 -5.23 -7.43
C SER A 70 -4.06 -6.43 -7.13
N ALA A 71 -4.61 -6.50 -5.91
CA ALA A 71 -5.55 -7.54 -5.51
C ALA A 71 -6.86 -7.49 -6.30
N LEU A 72 -7.41 -6.28 -6.56
CA LEU A 72 -8.62 -6.10 -7.37
C LEU A 72 -8.40 -6.53 -8.82
N ARG A 73 -7.24 -6.19 -9.42
CA ARG A 73 -6.88 -6.62 -10.77
C ARG A 73 -6.84 -8.14 -10.87
N LEU A 74 -6.13 -8.81 -9.95
CA LEU A 74 -6.08 -10.27 -9.91
C LEU A 74 -7.46 -10.90 -9.68
N THR A 75 -8.24 -10.32 -8.78
CA THR A 75 -9.59 -10.80 -8.46
C THR A 75 -10.50 -10.73 -9.69
N LEU A 76 -10.47 -9.61 -10.42
CA LEU A 76 -11.22 -9.45 -11.67
C LEU A 76 -10.77 -10.46 -12.72
N ASP A 77 -9.46 -10.60 -12.96
CA ASP A 77 -8.91 -11.53 -13.95
C ASP A 77 -9.32 -12.98 -13.64
N LEU A 78 -9.36 -13.37 -12.36
CA LEU A 78 -9.81 -14.69 -11.93
C LEU A 78 -11.33 -14.85 -12.05
N ALA A 79 -12.10 -13.82 -11.70
CA ALA A 79 -13.56 -13.83 -11.81
C ALA A 79 -13.99 -14.02 -13.27
N GLU A 80 -13.38 -13.30 -14.21
CA GLU A 80 -13.62 -13.45 -15.65
C GLU A 80 -13.25 -14.85 -16.14
N LYS A 81 -12.09 -15.38 -15.72
CA LYS A 81 -11.61 -16.71 -16.12
C LYS A 81 -12.56 -17.84 -15.72
N TYR A 82 -13.22 -17.71 -14.58
CA TYR A 82 -14.07 -18.76 -14.00
C TYR A 82 -15.57 -18.46 -14.10
N ASP A 83 -15.97 -17.43 -14.84
CA ASP A 83 -17.36 -16.98 -15.00
C ASP A 83 -18.05 -16.74 -13.64
N ILE A 84 -17.35 -16.03 -12.75
CA ILE A 84 -17.82 -15.69 -11.41
C ILE A 84 -18.28 -14.23 -11.38
N GLY A 85 -19.48 -14.00 -10.85
CA GLY A 85 -20.04 -12.66 -10.63
C GLY A 85 -21.30 -12.40 -11.44
N SER A 86 -21.79 -11.17 -11.39
CA SER A 86 -22.98 -10.73 -12.14
C SER A 86 -22.85 -9.26 -12.54
N GLN A 87 -23.38 -8.91 -13.70
CA GLN A 87 -23.47 -7.52 -14.15
C GLN A 87 -24.48 -6.75 -13.29
N MET A 88 -24.12 -5.53 -12.91
CA MET A 88 -25.00 -4.63 -12.16
C MET A 88 -24.78 -3.19 -12.64
N ASP A 89 -25.89 -2.49 -12.88
CA ASP A 89 -25.86 -1.08 -13.25
C ASP A 89 -25.53 -0.22 -12.01
N MET A 90 -24.23 -0.01 -11.78
CA MET A 90 -23.73 0.83 -10.68
C MET A 90 -23.86 2.33 -10.97
N VAL A 91 -24.01 2.69 -12.24
CA VAL A 91 -24.20 4.06 -12.72
C VAL A 91 -25.37 4.09 -13.71
N PRO A 92 -26.15 5.18 -13.77
CA PRO A 92 -27.34 5.23 -14.61
C PRO A 92 -26.99 5.20 -16.10
N PRO A 93 -27.73 4.43 -16.93
CA PRO A 93 -27.50 4.35 -18.37
C PRO A 93 -28.11 5.56 -19.10
N ILE A 94 -27.46 6.72 -18.97
CA ILE A 94 -27.95 8.00 -19.50
C ILE A 94 -27.50 8.20 -20.95
N LYS A 95 -28.46 8.48 -21.86
CA LYS A 95 -28.17 8.86 -23.26
C LYS A 95 -27.77 10.32 -23.43
N ASP A 96 -28.54 11.23 -22.82
CA ASP A 96 -28.19 12.65 -22.75
C ASP A 96 -27.53 12.91 -21.39
N PRO A 97 -26.19 13.07 -21.31
CA PRO A 97 -25.48 13.17 -20.03
C PRO A 97 -25.91 14.37 -19.18
N LYS A 98 -26.69 15.31 -19.74
CA LYS A 98 -27.26 16.44 -19.00
C LYS A 98 -28.68 16.18 -18.46
N ASN A 99 -29.34 15.10 -18.87
CA ASN A 99 -30.71 14.77 -18.50
C ASN A 99 -30.78 13.58 -17.53
N LEU A 100 -30.39 13.81 -16.27
CA LEU A 100 -30.51 12.81 -15.20
C LEU A 100 -31.98 12.46 -14.88
N PHE A 101 -32.94 13.34 -15.16
CA PHE A 101 -34.38 13.06 -14.97
C PHE A 101 -34.91 11.94 -15.88
N SER A 102 -34.19 11.60 -16.96
CA SER A 102 -34.62 10.55 -17.89
C SER A 102 -34.62 9.13 -17.32
N VAL A 103 -34.01 8.92 -16.15
CA VAL A 103 -33.89 7.62 -15.48
C VAL A 103 -34.66 7.53 -14.15
N LEU A 104 -35.58 8.47 -13.88
CA LEU A 104 -36.49 8.46 -12.73
C LEU A 104 -37.75 7.61 -12.99
#